data_AF-A0A3B0JEY6-F1
#
_entry.id   AF-A0A3B0JEY6-F1
#
_cell.length_a   1.000
_cell.length_b   1.000
_cell.length_c   1.000
_cell.angle_alpha   90.00
_cell.angle_beta   90.00
_cell.angle_gamma   90.00
#
_symmetry.space_group_name_H-M   'P 1'
#
loop_
_entity.id
_entity.type
_entity.pdbx_description
1 polymer ?
#
loop_
_entity_poly.entity_id
_entity_poly.type
_entity_poly.pdbx_seq_one_letter_code
_entity_poly.pdbx_strand_id
1 'polypeptide(L)'
;MESLLRQLSICNELIGQGAACTAGHIDWLNEFCATFLDFASELKAHLPEVAPKWAAEGGTNIDVETIFLCLTQVVTCITQLERTINIEGAYGHEATPMTRLHFLDRIDWCVRRIYVCLSQLDLQQANGQANSLEDHTFVELMDLALDHLEAFMETLANTTPTNLLCIVEKNELQLGSIVNHIVRHALAFANVALEADKKALSELCETLLSECATFLEDSGELNPGHRKLEALSLERALYGLETYLNEALLHLIFASLVELENTPIRKLRHAPDSELTEQLVHDFDTNMDRIQQIGVLAIAFSQDIKTKTIVRSCLASLESLDACIVPALQSSAQHPHHADILEHHLNEEMLIFRNLIHEIIDSRSLISNYLDMLAESIHMAVKSPPRDHLLIVQMGSVLEEHFRLPVNHSELSDDGKRLHNDFMLILSECLAVVSLSTPVEPKRIVKRLKILYSVLAKLRDAIDKNKYAHDDSSSSVPNGSSRRQFTNATRTLLRSCKSKSKRQRSFVRQRRDYLVPNPQNFSISNSISHQGDLISFQLTEILRIN
;
A
#
# COMPACT_ATOMS: atom_id res chain seq x y z
N MET A 1 -5.77 12.59 31.25
CA MET A 1 -4.52 11.87 30.97
C MET A 1 -4.22 10.77 31.98
N GLU A 2 -4.15 11.08 33.28
CA GLU A 2 -3.80 10.11 34.35
C GLU A 2 -4.73 8.88 34.41
N SER A 3 -6.04 9.07 34.18
CA SER A 3 -7.04 7.99 34.10
C SER A 3 -6.74 6.99 32.97
N LEU A 4 -6.49 7.47 31.75
CA LEU A 4 -6.10 6.65 30.59
C LEU A 4 -4.81 5.85 30.84
N LEU A 5 -3.78 6.48 31.41
CA LEU A 5 -2.51 5.80 31.72
C LEU A 5 -2.71 4.70 32.78
N ARG A 6 -3.58 4.93 33.76
CA ARG A 6 -3.94 3.93 34.76
C ARG A 6 -4.66 2.73 34.12
N GLN A 7 -5.61 2.96 33.21
CA GLN A 7 -6.29 1.86 32.49
C GLN A 7 -5.31 1.04 31.66
N LEU A 8 -4.36 1.67 30.97
CA LEU A 8 -3.30 0.93 30.24
C LEU A 8 -2.41 0.10 31.18
N SER A 9 -2.14 0.59 32.40
CA SER A 9 -1.42 -0.20 33.41
C SER A 9 -2.19 -1.46 33.80
N ILE A 10 -3.52 -1.35 33.98
CA ILE A 10 -4.38 -2.50 34.29
C ILE A 10 -4.39 -3.49 33.11
N CYS A 11 -4.48 -3.00 31.87
CA CYS A 11 -4.35 -3.84 30.68
C CYS A 11 -3.03 -4.63 30.66
N ASN A 12 -1.89 -4.02 31.00
CA ASN A 12 -0.61 -4.71 31.09
C ASN A 12 -0.59 -5.81 32.16
N GLU A 13 -1.22 -5.59 33.32
CA GLU A 13 -1.35 -6.61 34.36
C GLU A 13 -2.17 -7.81 33.87
N LEU A 14 -3.28 -7.57 33.16
CA LEU A 14 -4.14 -8.62 32.58
C LEU A 14 -3.44 -9.43 31.49
N ILE A 15 -2.59 -8.79 30.67
CA ILE A 15 -1.75 -9.49 29.68
C ILE A 15 -0.81 -10.49 30.39
N GLY A 16 -0.18 -10.06 31.50
CA GLY A 16 0.68 -10.94 32.31
C GLY A 16 -0.06 -12.15 32.89
N GLN A 17 -1.34 -11.99 33.25
CA GLN A 17 -2.19 -13.11 33.69
C GLN A 17 -2.44 -14.11 32.56
N GLY A 18 -2.67 -13.64 31.33
CA GLY A 18 -2.87 -14.50 30.16
C GLY A 18 -1.69 -15.43 29.87
N ALA A 19 -0.46 -14.95 30.09
CA ALA A 19 0.75 -15.76 29.93
C ALA A 19 0.84 -16.89 30.97
N ALA A 20 0.37 -16.64 32.20
CA ALA A 20 0.37 -17.61 33.30
C ALA A 20 -0.87 -18.53 33.32
N CYS A 21 -1.85 -18.30 32.45
CA CYS A 21 -3.16 -18.96 32.49
C CYS A 21 -3.11 -20.40 31.96
N THR A 22 -3.96 -21.28 32.52
CA THR A 22 -4.13 -22.64 32.02
C THR A 22 -4.75 -22.65 30.62
N ALA A 23 -4.40 -23.65 29.81
CA ALA A 23 -4.95 -23.84 28.47
C ALA A 23 -6.48 -23.81 28.44
N GLY A 24 -7.04 -23.07 27.48
CA GLY A 24 -8.48 -23.01 27.23
C GLY A 24 -9.30 -22.07 28.12
N HIS A 25 -8.67 -21.32 29.03
CA HIS A 25 -9.40 -20.41 29.91
C HIS A 25 -9.53 -19.00 29.29
N ILE A 26 -10.76 -18.60 28.94
CA ILE A 26 -11.03 -17.36 28.19
C ILE A 26 -11.39 -16.14 29.05
N ASP A 27 -11.78 -16.33 30.32
CA ASP A 27 -12.35 -15.24 31.14
C ASP A 27 -11.42 -14.04 31.32
N TRP A 28 -10.11 -14.28 31.44
CA TRP A 28 -9.12 -13.20 31.55
C TRP A 28 -9.07 -12.35 30.26
N LEU A 29 -9.28 -12.97 29.09
CA LEU A 29 -9.32 -12.25 27.81
C LEU A 29 -10.58 -11.39 27.74
N ASN A 30 -11.71 -11.87 28.26
CA ASN A 30 -12.94 -11.07 28.38
C ASN A 30 -12.75 -9.86 29.29
N GLU A 31 -12.07 -10.05 30.43
CA GLU A 31 -11.73 -8.94 31.36
C GLU A 31 -10.77 -7.93 30.71
N PHE A 32 -9.76 -8.41 29.97
CA PHE A 32 -8.89 -7.56 29.16
C PHE A 32 -9.67 -6.78 28.11
N CYS A 33 -10.56 -7.44 27.35
CA CYS A 33 -11.36 -6.79 26.31
C CYS A 33 -12.26 -5.70 26.89
N ALA A 34 -12.90 -5.95 28.04
CA ALA A 34 -13.74 -4.95 28.71
C ALA A 34 -12.91 -3.73 29.16
N THR A 35 -11.78 -3.98 29.82
CA THR A 35 -10.88 -2.90 30.28
C THR A 35 -10.32 -2.09 29.11
N PHE A 36 -9.93 -2.76 28.03
CA PHE A 36 -9.39 -2.12 26.83
C PHE A 36 -10.46 -1.34 26.06
N LEU A 37 -11.71 -1.81 26.06
CA LEU A 37 -12.86 -1.10 25.48
C LEU A 37 -13.15 0.21 26.23
N ASP A 38 -13.14 0.17 27.56
CA ASP A 38 -13.31 1.34 28.41
C ASP A 38 -12.21 2.37 28.13
N PHE A 39 -10.96 1.90 28.06
CA PHE A 39 -9.82 2.72 27.65
C PHE A 39 -10.00 3.36 26.27
N ALA A 40 -10.34 2.58 25.25
CA ALA A 40 -10.50 3.09 23.89
C ALA A 40 -11.64 4.12 23.78
N SER A 41 -12.73 3.90 24.53
CA SER A 41 -13.86 4.82 24.61
C SER A 41 -13.49 6.14 25.27
N GLU A 42 -12.77 6.08 26.40
CA GLU A 42 -12.28 7.26 27.11
C GLU A 42 -11.26 8.03 26.26
N LEU A 43 -10.33 7.32 25.60
CA LEU A 43 -9.34 7.92 24.71
C LEU A 43 -10.01 8.69 23.58
N LYS A 44 -11.03 8.09 22.93
CA LYS A 44 -11.79 8.74 21.85
C LYS A 44 -12.44 10.05 22.31
N ALA A 45 -12.94 10.10 23.54
CA ALA A 45 -13.52 11.31 24.10
C ALA A 45 -12.47 12.41 24.38
N HIS A 46 -11.27 12.02 24.80
CA HIS A 46 -10.18 12.95 25.14
C HIS A 46 -9.30 13.35 23.94
N LEU A 47 -9.34 12.61 22.83
CA LEU A 47 -8.47 12.84 21.67
C LEU A 47 -8.51 14.30 21.13
N PRO A 48 -9.68 14.97 21.03
CA PRO A 48 -9.73 16.37 20.60
C PRO A 48 -9.00 17.34 21.53
N GLU A 49 -8.94 17.03 22.82
CA GLU A 49 -8.26 17.84 23.84
C GLU A 49 -6.75 17.58 23.86
N VAL A 50 -6.36 16.32 23.64
CA VAL A 50 -4.95 15.88 23.71
C VAL A 50 -4.20 16.18 22.41
N ALA A 51 -4.89 16.15 21.26
CA ALA A 51 -4.34 16.42 19.93
C ALA A 51 -5.21 17.42 19.12
N PRO A 52 -5.37 18.69 19.56
CA PRO A 52 -6.29 19.64 18.94
C PRO A 52 -5.93 20.00 17.49
N LYS A 53 -4.64 19.95 17.13
CA LYS A 53 -4.16 20.24 15.76
C LYS A 53 -4.53 19.17 14.74
N TRP A 54 -4.74 17.92 15.19
CA TRP A 54 -5.18 16.81 14.34
C TRP A 54 -6.52 17.10 13.68
N ALA A 55 -7.45 17.73 14.41
CA ALA A 55 -8.78 18.06 13.89
C ALA A 55 -8.81 19.33 13.02
N ALA A 56 -7.90 20.28 13.25
CA ALA A 56 -7.97 21.62 12.67
C ALA A 56 -7.18 21.81 11.37
N GLU A 57 -6.04 21.12 11.20
CA GLU A 57 -5.13 21.36 10.08
C GLU A 57 -5.14 20.26 9.02
N GLY A 58 -5.96 19.20 9.20
CA GLY A 58 -5.83 17.98 8.41
C GLY A 58 -4.42 17.37 8.50
N GLY A 59 -3.68 17.76 9.55
CA GLY A 59 -2.26 17.46 9.72
C GLY A 59 -2.07 16.08 10.33
N THR A 60 -1.11 15.34 9.76
CA THR A 60 -0.65 14.03 10.23
C THR A 60 0.14 14.20 11.53
N ASN A 61 -0.45 13.85 12.68
CA ASN A 61 0.30 13.66 13.92
C ASN A 61 0.72 12.19 14.00
N ILE A 62 2.04 11.95 13.93
CA ILE A 62 2.64 10.61 13.91
C ILE A 62 2.27 9.79 15.15
N ASP A 63 2.13 10.41 16.33
CA ASP A 63 1.77 9.76 17.58
C ASP A 63 0.30 9.33 17.57
N VAL A 64 -0.59 10.17 17.05
CA VAL A 64 -2.01 9.83 16.87
C VAL A 64 -2.18 8.69 15.85
N GLU A 65 -1.47 8.74 14.73
CA GLU A 65 -1.46 7.64 13.74
C GLU A 65 -0.92 6.34 14.33
N THR A 66 0.13 6.42 15.16
CA THR A 66 0.71 5.27 15.87
C THR A 66 -0.27 4.69 16.88
N ILE A 67 -1.00 5.53 17.63
CA ILE A 67 -2.05 5.08 18.55
C ILE A 67 -3.12 4.30 17.79
N PHE A 68 -3.63 4.83 16.67
CA PHE A 68 -4.63 4.12 15.86
C PHE A 68 -4.12 2.79 15.29
N LEU A 69 -2.85 2.74 14.86
CA LEU A 69 -2.20 1.50 14.45
C LEU A 69 -2.19 0.48 15.60
N CYS A 70 -1.72 0.86 16.78
CA CYS A 70 -1.64 -0.03 17.93
C CYS A 70 -3.03 -0.50 18.39
N LEU A 71 -4.04 0.38 18.40
CA LEU A 71 -5.42 -0.01 18.71
C LEU A 71 -5.94 -1.07 17.73
N THR A 72 -5.68 -0.89 16.44
CA THR A 72 -6.08 -1.84 15.39
C THR A 72 -5.36 -3.18 15.58
N GLN A 73 -4.05 -3.16 15.83
CA GLN A 73 -3.24 -4.35 16.07
C GLN A 73 -3.68 -5.13 17.32
N VAL A 74 -4.06 -4.45 18.42
CA VAL A 74 -4.60 -5.13 19.61
C VAL A 74 -5.88 -5.91 19.24
N VAL A 75 -6.80 -5.30 18.50
CA VAL A 75 -8.05 -5.97 18.08
C VAL A 75 -7.78 -7.16 17.16
N THR A 76 -6.84 -7.01 16.21
CA THR A 76 -6.37 -8.12 15.37
C THR A 76 -5.82 -9.27 16.20
N CYS A 77 -4.93 -8.97 17.16
CA CYS A 77 -4.31 -9.98 18.02
C CYS A 77 -5.31 -10.67 18.94
N ILE A 78 -6.29 -9.94 19.51
CA ILE A 78 -7.39 -10.53 20.31
C ILE A 78 -8.12 -11.61 19.52
N THR A 79 -8.43 -11.34 18.24
CA THR A 79 -9.16 -12.29 17.38
C THR A 79 -8.37 -13.58 17.18
N GLN A 80 -7.05 -13.49 16.95
CA GLN A 80 -6.21 -14.68 16.80
C GLN A 80 -5.96 -15.40 18.13
N LEU A 81 -5.86 -14.65 19.22
CA LEU A 81 -5.71 -15.18 20.56
C LEU A 81 -6.96 -15.96 21.01
N GLU A 82 -8.16 -15.46 20.71
CA GLU A 82 -9.42 -16.18 20.95
C GLU A 82 -9.43 -17.54 20.24
N ARG A 83 -9.06 -17.56 18.95
CA ARG A 83 -8.91 -18.82 18.19
C ARG A 83 -7.88 -19.75 18.82
N THR A 84 -6.76 -19.20 19.26
CA THR A 84 -5.69 -19.95 19.93
C THR A 84 -6.21 -20.60 21.21
N ILE A 85 -6.87 -19.84 22.09
CA ILE A 85 -7.44 -20.35 23.34
C ILE A 85 -8.49 -21.43 23.07
N ASN A 86 -9.35 -21.26 22.06
CA ASN A 86 -10.36 -22.25 21.70
C ASN A 86 -9.74 -23.57 21.23
N ILE A 87 -8.67 -23.51 20.43
CA ILE A 87 -7.91 -24.70 19.99
C ILE A 87 -7.22 -25.36 21.19
N GLU A 88 -6.59 -24.58 22.06
CA GLU A 88 -5.98 -25.10 23.29
C GLU A 88 -7.00 -25.77 24.22
N GLY A 89 -8.23 -25.24 24.31
CA GLY A 89 -9.31 -25.86 25.07
C GLY A 89 -9.80 -27.17 24.47
N ALA A 90 -9.80 -27.30 23.14
CA ALA A 90 -10.24 -28.49 22.43
C ALA A 90 -9.19 -29.63 22.45
N TYR A 91 -7.90 -29.29 22.34
CA TYR A 91 -6.81 -30.25 22.19
C TYR A 91 -5.90 -30.37 23.43
N GLY A 92 -6.13 -29.56 24.46
CA GLY A 92 -5.46 -29.66 25.75
C GLY A 92 -3.93 -29.62 25.66
N HIS A 93 -3.27 -30.66 26.16
CA HIS A 93 -1.80 -30.76 26.24
C HIS A 93 -1.08 -30.89 24.89
N GLU A 94 -1.79 -31.10 23.78
CA GLU A 94 -1.20 -31.18 22.43
C GLU A 94 -1.01 -29.78 21.80
N ALA A 95 -1.63 -28.74 22.36
CA ALA A 95 -1.46 -27.38 21.90
C ALA A 95 -0.24 -26.71 22.55
N THR A 96 0.62 -26.08 21.75
CA THR A 96 1.79 -25.37 22.26
C THR A 96 1.45 -23.95 22.69
N PRO A 97 2.02 -23.44 23.81
CA PRO A 97 1.78 -22.08 24.26
C PRO A 97 2.44 -21.02 23.35
N MET A 98 3.27 -21.43 22.37
CA MET A 98 4.04 -20.54 21.51
C MET A 98 3.16 -19.55 20.74
N THR A 99 2.03 -20.02 20.18
CA THR A 99 1.08 -19.15 19.48
C THR A 99 0.48 -18.11 20.41
N ARG A 100 0.11 -18.52 21.64
CA ARG A 100 -0.48 -17.63 22.63
C ARG A 100 0.51 -16.55 23.04
N LEU A 101 1.75 -16.94 23.34
CA LEU A 101 2.82 -16.02 23.72
C LEU A 101 3.12 -15.01 22.61
N HIS A 102 3.18 -15.47 21.35
CA HIS A 102 3.36 -14.58 20.20
C HIS A 102 2.33 -13.44 20.17
N PHE A 103 1.03 -13.76 20.28
CA PHE A 103 -0.01 -12.72 20.26
C PHE A 103 -0.03 -11.88 21.54
N LEU A 104 0.28 -12.46 22.70
CA LEU A 104 0.39 -11.71 23.96
C LEU A 104 1.53 -10.68 23.93
N ASP A 105 2.71 -11.08 23.46
CA ASP A 105 3.88 -10.19 23.33
C ASP A 105 3.57 -9.03 22.38
N ARG A 106 2.80 -9.29 21.31
CA ARG A 106 2.34 -8.26 20.38
C ARG A 106 1.35 -7.28 21.02
N ILE A 107 0.39 -7.78 21.80
CA ILE A 107 -0.56 -6.93 22.53
C ILE A 107 0.20 -6.07 23.56
N ASP A 108 1.12 -6.64 24.33
CA ASP A 108 1.98 -5.92 25.30
C ASP A 108 2.75 -4.79 24.62
N TRP A 109 3.42 -5.09 23.49
CA TRP A 109 4.15 -4.10 22.73
C TRP A 109 3.26 -2.94 22.27
N CYS A 110 2.06 -3.24 21.75
CA CYS A 110 1.10 -2.22 21.30
C CYS A 110 0.62 -1.34 22.47
N VAL A 111 0.25 -1.95 23.60
CA VAL A 111 -0.21 -1.22 24.79
C VAL A 111 0.88 -0.30 25.33
N ARG A 112 2.13 -0.78 25.40
CA ARG A 112 3.28 0.05 25.79
C ARG A 112 3.54 1.18 24.80
N ARG A 113 3.39 0.94 23.50
CA ARG A 113 3.58 1.96 22.47
C ARG A 113 2.51 3.06 22.58
N ILE A 114 1.25 2.70 22.82
CA ILE A 114 0.17 3.65 23.11
C ILE A 114 0.51 4.51 24.32
N TYR A 115 1.00 3.90 25.40
CA TYR A 115 1.42 4.62 26.60
C TYR A 115 2.49 5.68 26.29
N VAL A 116 3.51 5.33 25.50
CA VAL A 116 4.59 6.25 25.10
C VAL A 116 4.04 7.41 24.26
N CYS A 117 3.23 7.12 23.24
CA CYS A 117 2.65 8.15 22.36
C CYS A 117 1.74 9.11 23.14
N LEU A 118 0.92 8.61 24.06
CA LEU A 118 0.09 9.48 24.92
C LEU A 118 0.94 10.38 25.82
N SER A 119 2.04 9.85 26.37
CA SER A 119 2.98 10.63 27.17
C SER A 119 3.67 11.72 26.33
N GLN A 120 3.99 11.43 25.07
CA GLN A 120 4.59 12.38 24.14
C GLN A 120 3.63 13.48 23.71
N LEU A 121 2.36 13.14 23.45
CA LEU A 121 1.32 14.12 23.14
C LEU A 121 1.11 15.12 24.29
N ASP A 122 1.13 14.65 25.54
CA ASP A 122 1.03 15.49 26.74
C ASP A 122 2.23 16.47 26.84
N LEU A 123 3.44 16.01 26.51
CA LEU A 123 4.66 16.83 26.49
C LEU A 123 4.73 17.82 25.31
N GLN A 124 4.25 17.43 24.13
CA GLN A 124 4.27 18.25 22.90
C GLN A 124 3.36 19.49 22.99
N GLN A 125 2.35 19.48 23.86
CA GLN A 125 1.57 20.69 24.16
C GLN A 125 2.45 21.81 24.72
N ALA A 126 3.60 21.48 25.34
CA ALA A 126 4.50 22.45 25.96
C ALA A 126 5.61 22.98 25.01
N ASN A 127 6.07 22.17 24.06
CA ASN A 127 7.19 22.51 23.17
C ASN A 127 6.82 22.16 21.72
N GLY A 128 6.44 23.15 20.90
CA GLY A 128 6.11 22.93 19.49
C GLY A 128 7.23 22.17 18.77
N GLN A 129 6.87 21.04 18.15
CA GLN A 129 7.83 20.16 17.49
C GLN A 129 8.15 20.66 16.08
N ALA A 130 9.41 20.58 15.66
CA ALA A 130 9.81 20.67 14.27
C ALA A 130 9.77 19.24 13.69
N ASN A 131 8.97 19.01 12.64
CA ASN A 131 8.91 17.69 11.99
C ASN A 131 10.26 17.36 11.35
N SER A 132 10.78 16.15 11.60
CA SER A 132 11.98 15.67 10.93
C SER A 132 11.67 15.36 9.46
N LEU A 133 12.62 15.57 8.55
CA LEU A 133 12.48 15.10 7.16
C LEU A 133 12.32 13.57 7.08
N GLU A 134 12.81 12.85 8.09
CA GLU A 134 12.66 11.39 8.21
C GLU A 134 11.21 10.93 8.39
N ASP A 135 10.35 11.81 8.91
CA ASP A 135 8.93 11.50 9.15
C ASP A 135 8.06 11.72 7.90
N HIS A 136 8.62 12.31 6.84
CA HIS A 136 7.89 12.65 5.63
C HIS A 136 7.85 11.47 4.67
N THR A 137 6.67 11.24 4.10
CA THR A 137 6.46 10.28 3.03
C THR A 137 7.10 10.74 1.71
N PHE A 138 7.30 9.81 0.77
CA PHE A 138 7.80 10.13 -0.57
C PHE A 138 7.00 11.27 -1.24
N VAL A 139 5.66 11.23 -1.14
CA VAL A 139 4.78 12.25 -1.74
C VAL A 139 4.95 13.61 -1.08
N GLU A 140 5.04 13.66 0.24
CA GLU A 140 5.26 14.90 0.99
C GLU A 140 6.62 15.52 0.66
N LEU A 141 7.67 14.70 0.54
CA LEU A 141 9.00 15.16 0.13
C LEU A 141 9.00 15.70 -1.31
N MET A 142 8.31 15.03 -2.23
CA MET A 142 8.12 15.49 -3.60
C MET A 142 7.40 16.84 -3.66
N ASP A 143 6.29 16.98 -2.92
CA ASP A 143 5.54 18.22 -2.84
C ASP A 143 6.40 19.35 -2.25
N LEU A 144 7.14 19.09 -1.17
CA LEU A 144 8.08 20.06 -0.58
C LEU A 144 9.16 20.49 -1.58
N ALA A 145 9.80 19.56 -2.30
CA ALA A 145 10.82 19.90 -3.28
C ALA A 145 10.28 20.78 -4.40
N LEU A 146 9.09 20.45 -4.92
CA LEU A 146 8.44 21.21 -5.99
C LEU A 146 7.98 22.60 -5.50
N ASP A 147 7.48 22.71 -4.27
CA ASP A 147 7.07 23.99 -3.69
C ASP A 147 8.29 24.92 -3.45
N HIS A 148 9.44 24.34 -3.06
CA HIS A 148 10.71 25.08 -3.02
C HIS A 148 11.14 25.59 -4.40
N LEU A 149 10.98 24.78 -5.45
CA LEU A 149 11.28 25.20 -6.82
C LEU A 149 10.31 26.26 -7.33
N GLU A 150 9.02 26.16 -7.01
CA GLU A 150 8.02 27.16 -7.36
C GLU A 150 8.32 28.51 -6.68
N ALA A 151 8.58 28.49 -5.37
CA ALA A 151 8.96 29.68 -4.61
C ALA A 151 10.25 30.33 -5.15
N PHE A 152 11.23 29.50 -5.54
CA PHE A 152 12.45 29.96 -6.19
C PHE A 152 12.16 30.66 -7.53
N MET A 153 11.34 30.05 -8.39
CA MET A 153 10.97 30.62 -9.69
C MET A 153 10.18 31.93 -9.56
N GLU A 154 9.28 32.03 -8.58
CA GLU A 154 8.55 33.27 -8.28
C GLU A 154 9.49 34.37 -7.80
N THR A 155 10.44 34.03 -6.94
CA THR A 155 11.44 34.98 -6.44
C THR A 155 12.34 35.46 -7.59
N LEU A 156 12.78 34.55 -8.45
CA LEU A 156 13.61 34.86 -9.61
C LEU A 156 12.92 35.85 -10.58
N ALA A 157 11.59 35.79 -10.70
CA ALA A 157 10.82 36.71 -11.52
C ALA A 157 10.69 38.13 -10.93
N ASN A 158 10.83 38.26 -9.61
CA ASN A 158 10.54 39.48 -8.85
C ASN A 158 11.77 40.22 -8.31
N THR A 159 12.99 39.69 -8.51
CA THR A 159 14.20 40.13 -7.77
C THR A 159 15.29 40.71 -8.68
N THR A 160 16.01 41.75 -8.20
CA THR A 160 17.22 42.30 -8.84
C THR A 160 18.46 41.44 -8.53
N PRO A 161 19.51 41.43 -9.38
CA PRO A 161 20.64 40.50 -9.27
C PRO A 161 21.37 40.49 -7.91
N THR A 162 21.37 41.62 -7.20
CA THR A 162 22.07 41.80 -5.91
C THR A 162 21.34 41.15 -4.73
N ASN A 163 20.03 40.94 -4.82
CA ASN A 163 19.21 40.31 -3.77
C ASN A 163 19.08 38.79 -3.96
N LEU A 164 19.60 38.22 -5.06
CA LEU A 164 19.56 36.78 -5.33
C LEU A 164 20.47 35.98 -4.38
N LEU A 165 21.68 36.48 -4.09
CA LEU A 165 22.71 35.76 -3.32
C LEU A 165 22.26 35.35 -1.91
N CYS A 166 21.54 36.21 -1.20
CA CYS A 166 21.12 35.98 0.19
C CYS A 166 19.94 34.98 0.31
N ILE A 167 19.20 34.76 -0.79
CA ILE A 167 18.03 33.86 -0.83
C ILE A 167 18.44 32.45 -1.27
N VAL A 168 19.42 32.38 -2.17
CA VAL A 168 20.11 31.18 -2.67
C VAL A 168 20.69 30.37 -1.50
N GLU A 169 21.51 30.98 -0.64
CA GLU A 169 22.20 30.25 0.46
C GLU A 169 21.29 29.52 1.45
N LYS A 170 20.06 30.02 1.70
CA LYS A 170 19.15 29.45 2.71
C LYS A 170 18.20 28.39 2.14
N ASN A 171 17.81 28.50 0.87
CA ASN A 171 16.91 27.55 0.21
C ASN A 171 17.64 26.34 -0.39
N GLU A 172 18.92 26.51 -0.76
CA GLU A 172 19.71 25.49 -1.47
C GLU A 172 20.10 24.30 -0.57
N LEU A 173 20.51 24.56 0.67
CA LEU A 173 20.85 23.49 1.63
C LEU A 173 19.63 22.63 2.02
N GLN A 174 18.44 23.24 2.07
CA GLN A 174 17.21 22.52 2.39
C GLN A 174 16.73 21.64 1.24
N LEU A 175 16.76 22.17 0.00
CA LEU A 175 16.35 21.41 -1.19
C LEU A 175 17.25 20.20 -1.44
N GLY A 176 18.57 20.34 -1.28
CA GLY A 176 19.51 19.22 -1.39
C GLY A 176 19.22 18.11 -0.38
N SER A 177 18.86 18.47 0.86
CA SER A 177 18.46 17.49 1.88
C SER A 177 17.16 16.77 1.51
N ILE A 178 16.15 17.50 1.02
CA ILE A 178 14.87 16.93 0.58
C ILE A 178 15.09 15.95 -0.58
N VAL A 179 15.85 16.34 -1.61
CA VAL A 179 16.18 15.47 -2.76
C VAL A 179 16.90 14.20 -2.31
N ASN A 180 17.84 14.29 -1.37
CA ASN A 180 18.49 13.10 -0.81
C ASN A 180 17.49 12.15 -0.14
N HIS A 181 16.47 12.66 0.56
CA HIS A 181 15.43 11.80 1.14
C HIS A 181 14.55 11.17 0.06
N ILE A 182 14.15 11.92 -0.97
CA ILE A 182 13.41 11.39 -2.14
C ILE A 182 14.18 10.21 -2.76
N VAL A 183 15.49 10.39 -3.00
CA VAL A 183 16.36 9.35 -3.57
C VAL A 183 16.47 8.14 -2.65
N ARG A 184 16.55 8.32 -1.33
CA ARG A 184 16.57 7.20 -0.37
C ARG A 184 15.28 6.37 -0.45
N HIS A 185 14.12 7.01 -0.51
CA HIS A 185 12.84 6.32 -0.69
C HIS A 185 12.78 5.55 -2.02
N ALA A 186 13.19 6.19 -3.12
CA ALA A 186 13.18 5.56 -4.43
C ALA A 186 14.16 4.37 -4.53
N LEU A 187 15.35 4.47 -3.93
CA LEU A 187 16.33 3.38 -3.91
C LEU A 187 15.91 2.23 -2.98
N ALA A 188 15.25 2.52 -1.86
CA ALA A 188 14.67 1.48 -1.00
C ALA A 188 13.65 0.63 -1.78
N PHE A 189 12.79 1.28 -2.57
CA PHE A 189 11.87 0.59 -3.49
C PHE A 189 12.63 -0.16 -4.61
N ALA A 190 13.61 0.47 -5.24
CA ALA A 190 14.37 -0.14 -6.34
C ALA A 190 15.09 -1.43 -5.93
N ASN A 191 15.50 -1.56 -4.66
CA ASN A 191 16.19 -2.76 -4.16
C ASN A 191 15.34 -4.03 -4.20
N VAL A 192 14.02 -3.90 -4.13
CA VAL A 192 13.07 -5.04 -4.17
C VAL A 192 12.28 -5.11 -5.48
N ALA A 193 12.39 -4.08 -6.32
CA ALA A 193 11.73 -3.99 -7.61
C ALA A 193 12.19 -5.09 -8.58
N LEU A 194 11.47 -5.24 -9.69
CA LEU A 194 11.90 -6.10 -10.79
C LEU A 194 13.23 -5.61 -11.36
N GLU A 195 14.08 -6.52 -11.85
CA GLU A 195 15.46 -6.18 -12.24
C GLU A 195 15.54 -5.08 -13.32
N ALA A 196 14.61 -5.08 -14.27
CA ALA A 196 14.53 -4.03 -15.29
C ALA A 196 14.22 -2.65 -14.68
N ASP A 197 13.27 -2.61 -13.73
CA ASP A 197 12.84 -1.39 -13.05
C ASP A 197 13.89 -0.88 -12.05
N LYS A 198 14.56 -1.79 -11.34
CA LYS A 198 15.66 -1.46 -10.42
C LYS A 198 16.74 -0.65 -11.12
N LYS A 199 17.18 -1.12 -12.29
CA LYS A 199 18.19 -0.45 -13.09
C LYS A 199 17.74 0.95 -13.53
N ALA A 200 16.55 1.05 -14.11
CA ALA A 200 16.01 2.33 -14.60
C ALA A 200 15.81 3.34 -13.46
N LEU A 201 15.31 2.89 -12.30
CA LEU A 201 15.15 3.73 -11.11
C LEU A 201 16.49 4.23 -10.58
N SER A 202 17.53 3.38 -10.55
CA SER A 202 18.87 3.80 -10.15
C SER A 202 19.43 4.89 -11.07
N GLU A 203 19.28 4.73 -12.39
CA GLU A 203 19.70 5.73 -13.39
C GLU A 203 18.93 7.06 -13.24
N LEU A 204 17.63 7.01 -12.92
CA LEU A 204 16.82 8.20 -12.65
C LEU A 204 17.22 8.89 -11.35
N CYS A 205 17.54 8.13 -10.29
CA CYS A 205 18.07 8.68 -9.04
C CYS A 205 19.42 9.37 -9.25
N GLU A 206 20.33 8.77 -10.02
CA GLU A 206 21.61 9.40 -10.38
C GLU A 206 21.40 10.70 -11.17
N THR A 207 20.48 10.68 -12.14
CA THR A 207 20.09 11.87 -12.90
C THR A 207 19.56 12.97 -11.98
N LEU A 208 18.64 12.64 -11.07
CA LEU A 208 18.07 13.59 -10.11
C LEU A 208 19.14 14.21 -9.21
N LEU A 209 20.07 13.40 -8.69
CA LEU A 209 21.19 13.89 -7.89
C LEU A 209 22.11 14.82 -8.69
N SER A 210 22.39 14.48 -9.95
CA SER A 210 23.22 15.30 -10.84
C SER A 210 22.56 16.65 -11.14
N GLU A 211 21.27 16.65 -11.50
CA GLU A 211 20.53 17.89 -11.77
C GLU A 211 20.40 18.75 -10.50
N CYS A 212 20.24 18.11 -9.33
CA CYS A 212 20.26 18.80 -8.05
C CYS A 212 21.63 19.41 -7.76
N ALA A 213 22.73 18.67 -7.95
CA ALA A 213 24.07 19.20 -7.76
C ALA A 213 24.34 20.40 -8.68
N THR A 214 24.01 20.30 -9.97
CA THR A 214 24.12 21.44 -10.91
C THR A 214 23.26 22.63 -10.47
N PHE A 215 22.05 22.39 -9.98
CA PHE A 215 21.22 23.46 -9.43
C PHE A 215 21.82 24.11 -8.18
N LEU A 216 22.54 23.36 -7.34
CA LEU A 216 23.16 23.88 -6.11
C LEU A 216 24.58 24.43 -6.35
N GLU A 217 25.15 24.27 -7.55
CA GLU A 217 26.47 24.79 -7.87
C GLU A 217 26.48 26.32 -7.95
N ASP A 218 27.48 26.92 -7.32
CA ASP A 218 27.63 28.36 -7.16
C ASP A 218 28.15 28.98 -8.46
N SER A 219 27.27 29.22 -9.42
CA SER A 219 27.64 29.83 -10.70
C SER A 219 27.97 31.31 -10.48
N GLY A 220 29.26 31.65 -10.45
CA GLY A 220 29.78 33.01 -10.20
C GLY A 220 29.27 34.13 -11.12
N GLU A 221 28.47 33.82 -12.14
CA GLU A 221 27.60 34.75 -12.84
C GLU A 221 26.13 34.28 -12.74
N LEU A 222 25.38 34.86 -11.80
CA LEU A 222 23.95 34.62 -11.60
C LEU A 222 23.10 35.12 -12.78
N ASN A 223 23.13 34.39 -13.91
CA ASN A 223 22.25 34.65 -15.04
C ASN A 223 20.85 34.09 -14.71
N PRO A 224 19.80 34.94 -14.59
CA PRO A 224 18.47 34.49 -14.23
C PRO A 224 17.86 33.51 -15.25
N GLY A 225 18.21 33.65 -16.53
CA GLY A 225 17.76 32.72 -17.57
C GLY A 225 18.37 31.32 -17.39
N HIS A 226 19.63 31.25 -16.96
CA HIS A 226 20.33 29.99 -16.72
C HIS A 226 19.78 29.28 -15.47
N ARG A 227 19.67 29.99 -14.34
CA ARG A 227 19.09 29.47 -13.10
C ARG A 227 17.66 28.97 -13.29
N LYS A 228 16.87 29.64 -14.14
CA LYS A 228 15.53 29.18 -14.50
C LYS A 228 15.56 27.85 -15.26
N LEU A 229 16.50 27.67 -16.18
CA LEU A 229 16.62 26.41 -16.93
C LEU A 229 17.05 25.25 -16.02
N GLU A 230 17.95 25.50 -15.07
CA GLU A 230 18.37 24.50 -14.07
C GLU A 230 17.20 24.10 -13.16
N ALA A 231 16.43 25.06 -12.64
CA ALA A 231 15.22 24.77 -11.86
C ALA A 231 14.21 23.92 -12.63
N LEU A 232 13.97 24.25 -13.91
CA LEU A 232 13.09 23.48 -14.79
C LEU A 232 13.66 22.09 -15.14
N SER A 233 14.98 21.94 -15.15
CA SER A 233 15.64 20.65 -15.37
C SER A 233 15.46 19.73 -14.17
N LEU A 234 15.70 20.25 -12.95
CA LEU A 234 15.47 19.56 -11.69
C LEU A 234 13.98 19.19 -11.51
N GLU A 235 13.05 20.11 -11.81
CA GLU A 235 11.61 19.84 -11.80
C GLU A 235 11.24 18.66 -12.74
N ARG A 236 11.82 18.60 -13.93
CA ARG A 236 11.59 17.48 -14.87
C ARG A 236 12.18 16.16 -14.36
N ALA A 237 13.35 16.19 -13.74
CA ALA A 237 13.95 15.00 -13.15
C ALA A 237 13.07 14.43 -12.02
N LEU A 238 12.53 15.31 -11.16
CA LEU A 238 11.57 14.94 -10.11
C LEU A 238 10.33 14.26 -10.71
N TYR A 239 9.66 14.89 -11.68
CA TYR A 239 8.49 14.27 -12.33
C TYR A 239 8.82 12.97 -13.07
N GLY A 240 10.01 12.89 -13.68
CA GLY A 240 10.49 11.68 -14.34
C GLY A 240 10.61 10.52 -13.37
N LEU A 241 11.22 10.75 -12.20
CA LEU A 241 11.34 9.75 -11.15
C LEU A 241 9.98 9.33 -10.60
N GLU A 242 9.10 10.28 -10.25
CA GLU A 242 7.75 9.97 -9.74
C GLU A 242 6.94 9.15 -10.75
N THR A 243 6.97 9.53 -12.04
CA THR A 243 6.23 8.84 -13.09
C THR A 243 6.69 7.40 -13.24
N TYR A 244 8.02 7.18 -13.30
CA TYR A 244 8.58 5.85 -13.47
C TYR A 244 8.36 4.99 -12.21
N LEU A 245 8.49 5.57 -11.01
CA LEU A 245 8.23 4.86 -9.76
C LEU A 245 6.78 4.37 -9.69
N ASN A 246 5.81 5.18 -10.11
CA ASN A 246 4.40 4.77 -10.17
C ASN A 246 4.17 3.60 -11.15
N GLU A 247 4.87 3.58 -12.28
CA GLU A 247 4.81 2.49 -13.25
C GLU A 247 5.44 1.20 -12.71
N ALA A 248 6.65 1.31 -12.16
CA ALA A 248 7.36 0.19 -11.53
C ALA A 248 6.59 -0.38 -10.32
N LEU A 249 5.88 0.46 -9.56
CA LEU A 249 4.99 -0.01 -8.49
C LEU A 249 3.86 -0.89 -9.02
N LEU A 250 3.25 -0.54 -10.16
CA LEU A 250 2.22 -1.38 -10.77
C LEU A 250 2.80 -2.70 -11.27
N HIS A 251 3.98 -2.69 -11.90
CA HIS A 251 4.69 -3.93 -12.26
C HIS A 251 4.94 -4.82 -11.03
N LEU A 252 5.39 -4.22 -9.93
CA LEU A 252 5.66 -4.94 -8.69
C LEU A 252 4.38 -5.54 -8.10
N ILE A 253 3.26 -4.81 -8.10
CA ILE A 253 1.96 -5.32 -7.65
C ILE A 253 1.54 -6.54 -8.47
N PHE A 254 1.68 -6.48 -9.80
CA PHE A 254 1.38 -7.62 -10.66
C PHE A 254 2.24 -8.84 -10.33
N ALA A 255 3.55 -8.65 -10.16
CA ALA A 255 4.47 -9.74 -9.84
C ALA A 255 4.19 -10.33 -8.44
N SER A 256 4.10 -9.49 -7.42
CA SER A 256 3.97 -9.93 -6.02
C SER A 256 2.65 -10.61 -5.71
N LEU A 257 1.54 -10.15 -6.30
CA LEU A 257 0.23 -10.79 -6.08
C LEU A 257 0.14 -12.14 -6.79
N VAL A 258 0.78 -12.30 -7.95
CA VAL A 258 0.90 -13.60 -8.63
C VAL A 258 1.83 -14.54 -7.86
N GLU A 259 2.94 -14.02 -7.34
CA GLU A 259 3.86 -14.80 -6.49
C GLU A 259 3.16 -15.24 -5.20
N LEU A 260 2.28 -14.44 -4.60
CA LEU A 260 1.51 -14.85 -3.42
C LEU A 260 0.64 -16.09 -3.68
N GLU A 261 0.04 -16.20 -4.86
CA GLU A 261 -0.74 -17.38 -5.25
C GLU A 261 0.15 -18.58 -5.59
N ASN A 262 1.34 -18.32 -6.16
CA ASN A 262 2.24 -19.34 -6.72
C ASN A 262 3.29 -19.88 -5.76
N THR A 263 3.67 -19.11 -4.73
CA THR A 263 4.62 -19.42 -3.65
C THR A 263 3.82 -19.98 -2.49
N PRO A 264 3.52 -21.29 -2.50
CA PRO A 264 2.56 -21.81 -1.57
C PRO A 264 3.33 -21.97 -0.27
N ILE A 265 2.89 -21.27 0.76
CA ILE A 265 3.10 -21.63 2.16
C ILE A 265 2.93 -23.16 2.34
N ARG A 266 2.02 -23.77 1.57
CA ARG A 266 1.83 -25.23 1.46
C ARG A 266 3.04 -26.02 0.93
N LYS A 267 3.85 -25.47 0.02
CA LYS A 267 5.11 -26.11 -0.42
C LYS A 267 6.13 -26.06 0.71
N LEU A 268 6.27 -24.93 1.41
CA LEU A 268 7.16 -24.79 2.57
C LEU A 268 6.83 -25.79 3.68
N ARG A 269 5.53 -26.04 3.94
CA ARG A 269 5.04 -26.99 4.94
C ARG A 269 5.56 -28.44 4.76
N HIS A 270 5.83 -28.83 3.51
CA HIS A 270 6.22 -30.19 3.16
C HIS A 270 7.60 -30.27 2.49
N ALA A 271 8.35 -29.17 2.50
CA ALA A 271 9.64 -29.09 1.84
C ALA A 271 10.69 -29.88 2.66
N PRO A 272 11.38 -30.87 2.07
CA PRO A 272 12.46 -31.56 2.76
C PRO A 272 13.63 -30.60 2.95
N ASP A 273 14.38 -30.73 4.05
CA ASP A 273 15.59 -29.93 4.28
C ASP A 273 16.59 -30.10 3.12
N SER A 274 16.64 -29.12 2.22
CA SER A 274 17.29 -29.20 0.91
C SER A 274 17.46 -27.81 0.29
N GLU A 275 18.32 -27.70 -0.71
CA GLU A 275 18.53 -26.47 -1.50
C GLU A 275 17.23 -25.91 -2.11
N LEU A 276 16.25 -26.78 -2.40
CA LEU A 276 14.93 -26.36 -2.86
C LEU A 276 14.14 -25.62 -1.77
N THR A 277 14.33 -25.98 -0.51
CA THR A 277 13.71 -25.30 0.64
C THR A 277 14.35 -23.94 0.87
N GLU A 278 15.68 -23.84 0.78
CA GLU A 278 16.38 -22.56 0.87
C GLU A 278 15.92 -21.59 -0.21
N GLN A 279 15.76 -22.05 -1.45
CA GLN A 279 15.20 -21.24 -2.54
C GLN A 279 13.75 -20.80 -2.26
N LEU A 280 12.90 -21.70 -1.75
CA LEU A 280 11.51 -21.35 -1.43
C LEU A 280 11.41 -20.33 -0.29
N VAL A 281 12.30 -20.40 0.71
CA VAL A 281 12.38 -19.42 1.79
C VAL A 281 12.85 -18.08 1.23
N HIS A 282 13.91 -18.06 0.43
CA HIS A 282 14.39 -16.85 -0.23
C HIS A 282 13.31 -16.19 -1.10
N ASP A 283 12.57 -16.97 -1.88
CA ASP A 283 11.48 -16.47 -2.73
C ASP A 283 10.32 -15.91 -1.89
N PHE A 284 10.02 -16.54 -0.74
CA PHE A 284 9.03 -16.05 0.21
C PHE A 284 9.46 -14.71 0.83
N ASP A 285 10.67 -14.64 1.39
CA ASP A 285 11.21 -13.45 2.04
C ASP A 285 11.28 -12.28 1.04
N THR A 286 11.75 -12.55 -0.17
CA THR A 286 11.79 -11.55 -1.25
C THR A 286 10.39 -11.01 -1.56
N ASN A 287 9.37 -11.87 -1.62
CA ASN A 287 8.01 -11.40 -1.88
C ASN A 287 7.42 -10.63 -0.68
N MET A 288 7.76 -11.01 0.55
CA MET A 288 7.37 -10.27 1.76
C MET A 288 7.97 -8.86 1.77
N ASP A 289 9.24 -8.71 1.40
CA ASP A 289 9.90 -7.41 1.25
C ASP A 289 9.21 -6.53 0.18
N ARG A 290 8.81 -7.13 -0.94
CA ARG A 290 8.04 -6.42 -1.99
C ARG A 290 6.68 -5.96 -1.49
N ILE A 291 5.96 -6.80 -0.76
CA ILE A 291 4.67 -6.47 -0.16
C ILE A 291 4.82 -5.32 0.84
N GLN A 292 5.88 -5.33 1.64
CA GLN A 292 6.23 -4.22 2.54
C GLN A 292 6.41 -2.91 1.77
N GLN A 293 7.19 -2.90 0.68
CA GLN A 293 7.41 -1.70 -0.12
C GLN A 293 6.15 -1.21 -0.87
N ILE A 294 5.33 -2.14 -1.38
CA ILE A 294 4.01 -1.80 -1.94
C ILE A 294 3.17 -1.08 -0.88
N GLY A 295 3.14 -1.60 0.35
CA GLY A 295 2.38 -1.01 1.45
C GLY A 295 2.89 0.37 1.87
N VAL A 296 4.21 0.55 1.99
CA VAL A 296 4.83 1.86 2.30
C VAL A 296 4.43 2.92 1.28
N LEU A 297 4.50 2.60 -0.01
CA LEU A 297 4.08 3.51 -1.08
C LEU A 297 2.56 3.73 -1.08
N ALA A 298 1.76 2.69 -0.87
CA ALA A 298 0.30 2.82 -0.73
C ALA A 298 -0.10 3.79 0.38
N ILE A 299 0.57 3.73 1.54
CA ILE A 299 0.38 4.67 2.65
C ILE A 299 0.74 6.10 2.22
N ALA A 300 1.87 6.28 1.52
CA ALA A 300 2.32 7.58 1.03
C ALA A 300 1.32 8.22 0.05
N PHE A 301 0.75 7.42 -0.86
CA PHE A 301 -0.19 7.91 -1.86
C PHE A 301 -1.63 8.09 -1.33
N SER A 302 -2.00 7.38 -0.27
CA SER A 302 -3.33 7.49 0.33
C SER A 302 -3.52 8.83 1.05
N GLN A 303 -4.74 9.36 1.01
CA GLN A 303 -5.18 10.50 1.84
C GLN A 303 -6.16 10.08 2.92
N ASP A 304 -6.71 8.88 2.81
CA ASP A 304 -7.64 8.35 3.81
C ASP A 304 -6.85 7.75 4.97
N ILE A 305 -6.95 8.39 6.13
CA ILE A 305 -6.30 7.94 7.37
C ILE A 305 -6.70 6.51 7.68
N LYS A 306 -7.98 6.15 7.49
CA LYS A 306 -8.44 4.79 7.75
C LYS A 306 -7.70 3.78 6.87
N THR A 307 -7.63 4.02 5.57
CA THR A 307 -6.84 3.20 4.65
C THR A 307 -5.37 3.13 5.08
N LYS A 308 -4.74 4.27 5.42
CA LYS A 308 -3.35 4.27 5.91
C LYS A 308 -3.18 3.39 7.16
N THR A 309 -4.09 3.52 8.13
CA THR A 309 -4.06 2.75 9.38
C THR A 309 -4.22 1.26 9.11
N ILE A 310 -5.16 0.84 8.26
CA ILE A 310 -5.37 -0.58 8.00
C ILE A 310 -4.20 -1.16 7.20
N VAL A 311 -3.67 -0.46 6.19
CA VAL A 311 -2.47 -0.91 5.47
C VAL A 311 -1.29 -1.06 6.43
N ARG A 312 -1.02 -0.06 7.29
CA ARG A 312 0.02 -0.16 8.33
C ARG A 312 -0.21 -1.32 9.29
N SER A 313 -1.47 -1.60 9.64
CA SER A 313 -1.83 -2.74 10.48
C SER A 313 -1.46 -4.05 9.81
N CYS A 314 -1.83 -4.25 8.54
CA CYS A 314 -1.43 -5.44 7.80
C CYS A 314 0.09 -5.59 7.77
N LEU A 315 0.84 -4.54 7.41
CA LEU A 315 2.30 -4.58 7.40
C LEU A 315 2.89 -4.94 8.78
N ALA A 316 2.37 -4.35 9.86
CA ALA A 316 2.83 -4.65 11.21
C ALA A 316 2.56 -6.10 11.61
N SER A 317 1.44 -6.68 11.17
CA SER A 317 1.14 -8.10 11.37
C SER A 317 2.08 -9.00 10.56
N LEU A 318 2.33 -8.67 9.29
CA LEU A 318 3.26 -9.40 8.43
C LEU A 318 4.69 -9.39 9.00
N GLU A 319 5.17 -8.22 9.41
CA GLU A 319 6.49 -8.05 10.05
C GLU A 319 6.59 -8.86 11.35
N SER A 320 5.50 -8.97 12.12
CA SER A 320 5.51 -9.78 13.33
C SER A 320 5.65 -11.28 13.08
N LEU A 321 5.24 -11.74 11.90
CA LEU A 321 5.30 -13.14 11.50
C LEU A 321 6.64 -13.52 10.87
N ASP A 322 7.42 -12.54 10.41
CA ASP A 322 8.66 -12.72 9.65
C ASP A 322 9.61 -13.77 10.29
N ALA A 323 9.88 -13.62 11.58
CA ALA A 323 10.80 -14.49 12.30
C ALA A 323 10.22 -15.86 12.72
N CYS A 324 8.90 -16.08 12.61
CA CYS A 324 8.26 -17.27 13.20
C CYS A 324 7.44 -18.12 12.21
N ILE A 325 6.97 -17.56 11.09
CA ILE A 325 6.10 -18.28 10.14
C ILE A 325 6.84 -19.44 9.46
N VAL A 326 8.03 -19.20 8.92
CA VAL A 326 8.83 -20.24 8.23
C VAL A 326 9.21 -21.37 9.21
N PRO A 327 9.76 -21.10 10.41
CA PRO A 327 10.02 -22.14 11.41
C PRO A 327 8.76 -22.92 11.81
N ALA A 328 7.61 -22.25 11.98
CA ALA A 328 6.35 -22.89 12.32
C ALA A 328 5.89 -23.86 11.22
N LEU A 329 5.99 -23.47 9.95
CA LEU A 329 5.63 -24.31 8.81
C LEU A 329 6.53 -25.54 8.68
N GLN A 330 7.84 -25.37 8.88
CA GLN A 330 8.82 -26.46 8.82
C GLN A 330 8.64 -27.46 9.99
N SER A 331 8.19 -26.98 11.15
CA SER A 331 7.89 -27.81 12.33
C SER A 331 6.44 -28.27 12.43
N SER A 332 5.63 -28.07 11.37
CA SER A 332 4.19 -28.36 11.36
C SER A 332 3.84 -29.83 11.66
N ALA A 333 4.75 -30.78 11.41
CA ALA A 333 4.55 -32.19 11.78
C ALA A 333 4.53 -32.41 13.31
N GLN A 334 5.20 -31.55 14.08
CA GLN A 334 5.28 -31.61 15.53
C GLN A 334 4.23 -30.71 16.19
N HIS A 335 3.96 -29.55 15.59
CA HIS A 335 3.07 -28.52 16.12
C HIS A 335 2.10 -28.00 15.05
N PRO A 336 1.18 -28.84 14.54
CA PRO A 336 0.33 -28.49 13.40
C PRO A 336 -0.55 -27.27 13.68
N HIS A 337 -1.13 -27.18 14.89
CA HIS A 337 -1.98 -26.07 15.28
C HIS A 337 -1.24 -24.72 15.33
N HIS A 338 0.04 -24.71 15.71
CA HIS A 338 0.84 -23.49 15.72
C HIS A 338 1.02 -22.95 14.29
N ALA A 339 1.43 -23.82 13.37
CA ALA A 339 1.58 -23.48 11.97
C ALA A 339 0.26 -23.05 11.33
N ASP A 340 -0.83 -23.77 11.60
CA ASP A 340 -2.16 -23.49 11.03
C ASP A 340 -2.70 -22.12 11.47
N ILE A 341 -2.53 -21.74 12.74
CA ILE A 341 -3.00 -20.43 13.23
C ILE A 341 -2.19 -19.29 12.61
N LEU A 342 -0.85 -19.42 12.54
CA LEU A 342 -0.01 -18.38 11.97
C LEU A 342 -0.21 -18.25 10.45
N GLU A 343 -0.34 -19.36 9.72
CA GLU A 343 -0.68 -19.34 8.29
C GLU A 343 -2.06 -18.73 8.06
N HIS A 344 -3.03 -19.04 8.92
CA HIS A 344 -4.36 -18.44 8.84
C HIS A 344 -4.29 -16.91 9.04
N HIS A 345 -3.54 -16.45 10.05
CA HIS A 345 -3.34 -15.01 10.29
C HIS A 345 -2.66 -14.33 9.09
N LEU A 346 -1.59 -14.93 8.54
CA LEU A 346 -0.90 -14.43 7.35
C LEU A 346 -1.86 -14.28 6.17
N ASN A 347 -2.65 -15.31 5.88
CA ASN A 347 -3.59 -15.29 4.76
C ASN A 347 -4.71 -14.25 4.94
N GLU A 348 -5.21 -14.06 6.17
CA GLU A 348 -6.20 -13.01 6.46
C GLU A 348 -5.63 -11.61 6.23
N GLU A 349 -4.44 -11.33 6.75
CA GLU A 349 -3.80 -10.01 6.59
C GLU A 349 -3.43 -9.75 5.13
N MET A 350 -2.92 -10.74 4.41
CA MET A 350 -2.63 -10.62 2.97
C MET A 350 -3.90 -10.37 2.15
N LEU A 351 -5.02 -11.00 2.51
CA LEU A 351 -6.30 -10.78 1.84
C LEU A 351 -6.81 -9.34 2.08
N ILE A 352 -6.74 -8.85 3.32
CA ILE A 352 -7.14 -7.48 3.68
C ILE A 352 -6.25 -6.48 2.93
N PHE A 353 -4.92 -6.66 3.01
CA PHE A 353 -3.94 -5.84 2.32
C PHE A 353 -4.21 -5.77 0.82
N ARG A 354 -4.31 -6.93 0.15
CA ARG A 354 -4.56 -7.00 -1.28
C ARG A 354 -5.85 -6.28 -1.68
N ASN A 355 -6.93 -6.49 -0.93
CA ASN A 355 -8.20 -5.84 -1.22
C ASN A 355 -8.04 -4.32 -1.13
N LEU A 356 -7.41 -3.80 -0.07
CA LEU A 356 -7.16 -2.36 0.08
C LEU A 356 -6.29 -1.79 -1.04
N ILE A 357 -5.23 -2.50 -1.43
CA ILE A 357 -4.39 -2.11 -2.57
C ILE A 357 -5.24 -2.00 -3.84
N HIS A 358 -6.12 -2.97 -4.11
CA HIS A 358 -7.05 -2.88 -5.24
C HIS A 358 -8.10 -1.77 -5.12
N GLU A 359 -8.50 -1.36 -3.92
CA GLU A 359 -9.45 -0.26 -3.74
C GLU A 359 -8.83 1.12 -4.02
N ILE A 360 -7.54 1.30 -3.72
CA ILE A 360 -6.87 2.59 -3.90
C ILE A 360 -6.34 2.82 -5.31
N ILE A 361 -6.00 1.75 -6.04
CA ILE A 361 -5.43 1.84 -7.38
C ILE A 361 -6.46 2.38 -8.39
N ASP A 362 -6.03 3.31 -9.26
CA ASP A 362 -6.83 3.70 -10.42
C ASP A 362 -6.90 2.55 -11.44
N SER A 363 -8.12 2.09 -11.72
CA SER A 363 -8.38 0.94 -12.60
C SER A 363 -7.84 1.13 -14.01
N ARG A 364 -7.81 2.38 -14.52
CA ARG A 364 -7.30 2.66 -15.86
C ARG A 364 -5.78 2.55 -15.88
N SER A 365 -5.09 3.09 -14.88
CA SER A 365 -3.64 2.95 -14.73
C SER A 365 -3.24 1.47 -14.64
N LEU A 366 -3.97 0.68 -13.83
CA LEU A 366 -3.73 -0.76 -13.72
C LEU A 366 -3.91 -1.51 -15.05
N ILE A 367 -5.00 -1.26 -15.78
CA ILE A 367 -5.22 -1.89 -17.09
C ILE A 367 -4.17 -1.43 -18.12
N SER A 368 -3.82 -0.14 -18.12
CA SER A 368 -2.85 0.40 -19.08
C SER A 368 -1.48 -0.21 -18.89
N ASN A 369 -1.02 -0.31 -17.64
CA ASN A 369 0.25 -0.95 -17.30
C ASN A 369 0.26 -2.44 -17.70
N TYR A 370 -0.82 -3.17 -17.46
CA TYR A 370 -0.93 -4.56 -17.94
C TYR A 370 -0.93 -4.66 -19.47
N LEU A 371 -1.58 -3.73 -20.18
CA LEU A 371 -1.55 -3.70 -21.64
C LEU A 371 -0.12 -3.48 -22.18
N ASP A 372 0.68 -2.63 -21.53
CA ASP A 372 2.05 -2.35 -21.94
C ASP A 372 2.94 -3.60 -21.77
N MET A 373 2.88 -4.25 -20.60
CA MET A 373 3.56 -5.54 -20.37
C MET A 373 3.10 -6.64 -21.33
N LEU A 374 1.79 -6.71 -21.61
CA LEU A 374 1.22 -7.69 -22.54
C LEU A 374 1.68 -7.42 -23.98
N ALA A 375 1.77 -6.16 -24.40
CA ALA A 375 2.25 -5.77 -25.72
C ALA A 375 3.72 -6.16 -25.91
N GLU A 376 4.57 -5.91 -24.92
CA GLU A 376 5.96 -6.33 -24.94
C GLU A 376 6.08 -7.85 -25.03
N SER A 377 5.32 -8.60 -24.22
CA SER A 377 5.31 -10.06 -24.29
C SER A 377 4.86 -10.57 -25.67
N ILE A 378 3.83 -9.96 -26.28
CA ILE A 378 3.37 -10.28 -27.64
C ILE A 378 4.46 -10.01 -28.68
N HIS A 379 5.22 -8.92 -28.53
CA HIS A 379 6.32 -8.58 -29.43
C HIS A 379 7.47 -9.59 -29.33
N MET A 380 7.78 -10.04 -28.11
CA MET A 380 8.83 -11.02 -27.84
C MET A 380 8.43 -12.46 -28.16
N ALA A 381 7.13 -12.76 -28.23
CA ALA A 381 6.56 -14.09 -28.46
C ALA A 381 6.99 -14.80 -29.75
N VAL A 382 7.62 -14.09 -30.69
CA VAL A 382 8.19 -14.70 -31.90
C VAL A 382 9.46 -15.51 -31.58
N LYS A 383 10.11 -15.25 -30.44
CA LYS A 383 11.42 -15.79 -30.07
C LYS A 383 11.42 -16.66 -28.81
N SER A 384 10.34 -16.65 -28.02
CA SER A 384 10.27 -17.31 -26.71
C SER A 384 9.40 -18.58 -26.72
N PRO A 385 9.75 -19.60 -25.93
CA PRO A 385 8.88 -20.75 -25.67
C PRO A 385 7.55 -20.34 -24.99
N PRO A 386 6.47 -21.13 -25.17
CA PRO A 386 5.16 -20.89 -24.57
C PRO A 386 5.13 -20.62 -23.05
N ARG A 387 6.04 -21.24 -22.30
CA ARG A 387 6.12 -21.13 -20.83
C ARG A 387 6.55 -19.73 -20.38
N ASP A 388 7.26 -18.98 -21.23
CA ASP A 388 7.68 -17.62 -20.93
C ASP A 388 6.48 -16.64 -20.94
N HIS A 389 5.34 -17.08 -21.49
CA HIS A 389 4.09 -16.32 -21.44
C HIS A 389 3.19 -16.70 -20.25
N LEU A 390 3.56 -17.69 -19.44
CA LEU A 390 2.74 -18.10 -18.31
C LEU A 390 2.59 -16.95 -17.30
N LEU A 391 3.71 -16.31 -16.93
CA LEU A 391 3.73 -15.24 -15.95
C LEU A 391 2.84 -14.05 -16.39
N ILE A 392 2.99 -13.57 -17.63
CA ILE A 392 2.19 -12.44 -18.12
C ILE A 392 0.69 -12.77 -18.19
N VAL A 393 0.34 -14.03 -18.45
CA VAL A 393 -1.07 -14.44 -18.44
C VAL A 393 -1.58 -14.55 -17.00
N GLN A 394 -0.79 -15.08 -16.07
CA GLN A 394 -1.14 -15.12 -14.64
C GLN A 394 -1.30 -13.72 -14.04
N MET A 395 -0.50 -12.75 -14.46
CA MET A 395 -0.68 -11.34 -14.10
C MET A 395 -2.07 -10.81 -14.50
N GLY A 396 -2.72 -11.39 -15.50
CA GLY A 396 -4.10 -11.06 -15.83
C GLY A 396 -5.09 -11.39 -14.71
N SER A 397 -4.82 -12.39 -13.86
CA SER A 397 -5.65 -12.72 -12.71
C SER A 397 -5.75 -11.56 -11.72
N VAL A 398 -4.70 -10.72 -11.60
CA VAL A 398 -4.72 -9.52 -10.75
C VAL A 398 -5.79 -8.52 -11.17
N LEU A 399 -6.08 -8.41 -12.48
CA LEU A 399 -7.19 -7.58 -12.98
C LEU A 399 -8.55 -8.22 -12.67
N GLU A 400 -8.66 -9.54 -12.76
CA GLU A 400 -9.84 -10.26 -12.30
C GLU A 400 -10.11 -9.97 -10.82
N GLU A 401 -9.09 -10.07 -9.96
CA GLU A 401 -9.23 -9.82 -8.53
C GLU A 401 -9.63 -8.37 -8.25
N HIS A 402 -9.04 -7.42 -8.98
CA HIS A 402 -9.37 -6.00 -8.88
C HIS A 402 -10.86 -5.75 -9.14
N PHE A 403 -11.44 -6.30 -10.21
CA PHE A 403 -12.85 -6.12 -10.56
C PHE A 403 -13.80 -7.09 -9.83
N ARG A 404 -13.28 -8.03 -9.04
CA ARG A 404 -14.09 -8.84 -8.11
C ARG A 404 -14.59 -7.99 -6.94
N LEU A 405 -13.89 -6.91 -6.60
CA LEU A 405 -14.29 -5.99 -5.54
C LEU A 405 -15.52 -5.16 -5.98
N PRO A 406 -16.60 -5.10 -5.16
CA PRO A 406 -17.81 -4.37 -5.51
C PRO A 406 -17.58 -2.90 -5.86
N VAL A 407 -16.68 -2.23 -5.12
CA VAL A 407 -16.36 -0.82 -5.36
C VAL A 407 -15.77 -0.59 -6.75
N ASN A 408 -14.91 -1.49 -7.23
CA ASN A 408 -14.27 -1.40 -8.54
C ASN A 408 -15.20 -1.84 -9.67
N HIS A 409 -15.94 -2.93 -9.44
CA HIS A 409 -16.94 -3.40 -10.40
C HIS A 409 -18.04 -2.37 -10.64
N SER A 410 -18.41 -1.60 -9.61
CA SER A 410 -19.44 -0.56 -9.71
C SER A 410 -19.04 0.62 -10.60
N GLU A 411 -17.74 0.83 -10.83
CA GLU A 411 -17.24 1.88 -11.72
C GLU A 411 -17.44 1.56 -13.20
N LEU A 412 -17.70 0.28 -13.52
CA LEU A 412 -17.94 -0.16 -14.88
C LEU A 412 -19.37 0.23 -15.33
N SER A 413 -19.46 0.86 -16.49
CA SER A 413 -20.72 1.00 -17.23
C SER A 413 -21.25 -0.38 -17.66
N ASP A 414 -22.49 -0.49 -18.13
CA ASP A 414 -23.04 -1.77 -18.57
C ASP A 414 -22.23 -2.38 -19.74
N ASP A 415 -21.76 -1.54 -20.67
CA ASP A 415 -20.80 -1.94 -21.70
C ASP A 415 -19.47 -2.41 -21.09
N GLY A 416 -18.98 -1.71 -20.05
CA GLY A 416 -17.79 -2.09 -19.29
C GLY A 416 -17.93 -3.45 -18.61
N LYS A 417 -19.08 -3.73 -17.97
CA LYS A 417 -19.37 -5.04 -17.34
C LYS A 417 -19.39 -6.17 -18.36
N ARG A 418 -19.95 -5.93 -19.55
CA ARG A 418 -19.90 -6.89 -20.66
C ARG A 418 -18.46 -7.16 -21.09
N LEU A 419 -17.67 -6.11 -21.29
CA LEU A 419 -16.26 -6.22 -21.67
C LEU A 419 -15.41 -6.91 -20.60
N HIS A 420 -15.72 -6.70 -19.32
CA HIS A 420 -15.09 -7.41 -18.21
C HIS A 420 -15.40 -8.91 -18.27
N ASN A 421 -16.65 -9.31 -18.54
CA ASN A 421 -16.99 -10.73 -18.73
C ASN A 421 -16.28 -11.35 -19.94
N ASP A 422 -16.17 -10.61 -21.05
CA ASP A 422 -15.39 -11.04 -22.22
C ASP A 422 -13.91 -11.20 -21.85
N PHE A 423 -13.35 -10.28 -21.05
CA PHE A 423 -11.97 -10.35 -20.56
C PHE A 423 -11.74 -11.62 -19.73
N MET A 424 -12.60 -11.89 -18.75
CA MET A 424 -12.54 -13.08 -17.91
C MET A 424 -12.50 -14.37 -18.73
N LEU A 425 -13.39 -14.47 -19.72
CA LEU A 425 -13.45 -15.63 -20.61
C LEU A 425 -12.15 -15.79 -21.40
N ILE A 426 -11.66 -14.72 -22.03
CA ILE A 426 -10.42 -14.79 -22.82
C ILE A 426 -9.19 -15.04 -21.96
N LEU A 427 -9.13 -14.49 -20.74
CA LEU A 427 -8.06 -14.76 -19.78
C LEU A 427 -8.01 -16.26 -19.45
N SER A 428 -9.15 -16.88 -19.17
CA SER A 428 -9.22 -18.32 -18.91
C SER A 428 -8.77 -19.17 -20.12
N GLU A 429 -9.10 -18.75 -21.35
CA GLU A 429 -8.61 -19.40 -22.56
C GLU A 429 -7.09 -19.26 -22.72
N CYS A 430 -6.55 -18.07 -22.42
CA CYS A 430 -5.12 -17.82 -22.43
C CYS A 430 -4.39 -18.71 -21.42
N LEU A 431 -4.88 -18.77 -20.17
CA LEU A 431 -4.34 -19.63 -19.11
C LEU A 431 -4.33 -21.10 -19.53
N ALA A 432 -5.45 -21.58 -20.08
CA ALA A 432 -5.54 -22.95 -20.58
C ALA A 432 -4.51 -23.21 -21.68
N VAL A 433 -4.39 -22.31 -22.66
CA VAL A 433 -3.48 -22.47 -23.80
C VAL A 433 -2.01 -22.48 -23.39
N VAL A 434 -1.59 -21.67 -22.42
CA VAL A 434 -0.19 -21.63 -21.95
C VAL A 434 0.14 -22.74 -20.95
N SER A 435 -0.87 -23.30 -20.26
CA SER A 435 -0.67 -24.33 -19.23
C SER A 435 -0.78 -25.77 -19.77
N LEU A 436 -1.16 -25.97 -21.03
CA LEU A 436 -1.28 -27.30 -21.62
C LEU A 436 0.08 -28.03 -21.67
N SER A 437 0.08 -29.29 -21.26
CA SER A 437 1.27 -30.16 -21.38
C SER A 437 1.58 -30.53 -22.83
N THR A 438 0.57 -30.48 -23.71
CA THR A 438 0.74 -30.71 -25.15
C THR A 438 1.26 -29.46 -25.85
N PRO A 439 2.24 -29.57 -26.78
CA PRO A 439 2.76 -28.41 -27.50
C PRO A 439 1.66 -27.68 -28.28
N VAL A 440 1.42 -26.42 -27.95
CA VAL A 440 0.53 -25.54 -28.72
C VAL A 440 1.38 -24.70 -29.67
N GLU A 441 0.93 -24.56 -30.92
CA GLU A 441 1.62 -23.71 -31.89
C GLU A 441 1.77 -22.26 -31.37
N PRO A 442 2.98 -21.67 -31.37
CA PRO A 442 3.21 -20.31 -30.87
C PRO A 442 2.28 -19.25 -31.50
N LYS A 443 1.97 -19.39 -32.78
CA LYS A 443 1.03 -18.50 -33.50
C LYS A 443 -0.36 -18.47 -32.86
N ARG A 444 -0.83 -19.60 -32.33
CA ARG A 444 -2.13 -19.71 -31.66
C ARG A 444 -2.12 -19.01 -30.30
N ILE A 445 -1.01 -19.12 -29.56
CA ILE A 445 -0.80 -18.42 -28.29
C ILE A 445 -0.82 -16.91 -28.53
N VAL A 446 0.01 -16.42 -29.46
CA VAL A 446 0.07 -15.01 -29.84
C VAL A 446 -1.29 -14.48 -30.30
N LYS A 447 -2.05 -15.26 -31.07
CA LYS A 447 -3.40 -14.87 -31.49
C LYS A 447 -4.32 -14.67 -30.28
N ARG A 448 -4.27 -15.54 -29.27
CA ARG A 448 -5.07 -15.40 -28.05
C ARG A 448 -4.64 -14.20 -27.21
N LEU A 449 -3.34 -13.99 -27.03
CA LEU A 449 -2.82 -12.80 -26.33
C LEU A 449 -3.24 -11.49 -27.04
N LYS A 450 -3.24 -11.45 -28.37
CA LYS A 450 -3.75 -10.30 -29.13
C LYS A 450 -5.25 -10.06 -28.94
N ILE A 451 -6.05 -11.12 -28.76
CA ILE A 451 -7.47 -10.99 -28.44
C ILE A 451 -7.63 -10.44 -27.02
N LEU A 452 -6.87 -10.97 -26.05
CA LEU A 452 -6.85 -10.48 -24.68
C LEU A 452 -6.52 -8.98 -24.63
N TYR A 453 -5.45 -8.57 -25.32
CA TYR A 453 -5.07 -7.17 -25.47
C TYR A 453 -6.22 -6.32 -26.04
N SER A 454 -6.87 -6.80 -27.12
CA SER A 454 -7.94 -6.03 -27.76
C SER A 454 -9.18 -5.87 -26.87
N VAL A 455 -9.54 -6.88 -26.09
CA VAL A 455 -10.68 -6.80 -25.16
C VAL A 455 -10.37 -5.84 -24.02
N LEU A 456 -9.17 -5.95 -23.43
CA LEU A 456 -8.73 -5.06 -22.35
C LEU A 456 -8.58 -3.60 -22.79
N ALA A 457 -8.06 -3.35 -23.99
CA ALA A 457 -7.99 -1.99 -24.55
C ALA A 457 -9.39 -1.36 -24.66
N LYS A 458 -10.40 -2.14 -25.10
CA LYS A 458 -11.79 -1.68 -25.13
C LYS A 458 -12.35 -1.44 -23.73
N LEU A 459 -12.01 -2.30 -22.76
CA LEU A 459 -12.43 -2.14 -21.36
C LEU A 459 -11.88 -0.84 -20.77
N ARG A 460 -10.59 -0.55 -20.96
CA ARG A 460 -9.96 0.71 -20.58
C ARG A 460 -10.70 1.92 -21.17
N ASP A 461 -10.98 1.88 -22.47
CA ASP A 461 -11.67 2.97 -23.16
C ASP A 461 -13.14 3.13 -22.69
N ALA A 462 -13.78 2.05 -22.21
CA ALA A 462 -15.12 2.10 -21.64
C ALA A 462 -15.16 2.75 -20.25
N ILE A 463 -14.11 2.56 -19.44
CA ILE A 463 -13.93 3.24 -18.14
C ILE A 463 -13.82 4.76 -18.36
N ASP A 464 -13.09 5.19 -19.39
CA ASP A 464 -12.93 6.63 -19.71
C ASP A 464 -14.25 7.31 -20.03
N LYS A 465 -15.12 6.66 -20.82
CA LYS A 465 -16.41 7.24 -21.22
C LYS A 465 -17.34 7.46 -20.03
N ASN A 466 -17.25 6.63 -18.98
CA ASN A 466 -18.09 6.76 -17.79
C ASN A 466 -17.71 7.99 -16.96
N LYS A 467 -16.41 8.33 -16.89
CA LYS A 467 -15.92 9.52 -16.17
C LYS A 467 -16.45 10.83 -16.79
N TYR A 468 -16.56 10.91 -18.12
CA TYR A 468 -17.08 12.09 -18.82
C TYR A 468 -18.61 12.18 -18.85
N ALA A 469 -19.32 11.05 -18.83
CA ALA A 469 -20.80 11.03 -18.82
C ALA A 469 -21.39 11.62 -17.53
N HIS A 470 -20.67 11.53 -16.41
CA HIS A 470 -21.11 12.13 -15.14
C HIS A 470 -20.91 13.65 -15.08
N ASP A 471 -19.87 14.20 -15.71
CA ASP A 471 -19.61 15.66 -15.72
C ASP A 471 -20.49 16.41 -16.77
N ASP A 472 -20.92 15.76 -17.85
CA ASP A 472 -21.78 16.38 -18.89
C ASP A 472 -23.25 16.55 -18.46
N SER A 473 -23.66 16.01 -17.31
CA SER A 473 -25.00 16.20 -16.76
C SER A 473 -25.22 17.60 -16.13
N SER A 474 -24.19 18.44 -16.08
CA SER A 474 -24.28 19.84 -15.62
C SER A 474 -23.61 20.84 -16.57
N SER A 475 -23.86 20.78 -17.88
CA SER A 475 -23.97 21.99 -18.73
C SER A 475 -24.20 21.61 -20.20
N SER A 476 -25.41 21.86 -20.69
CA SER A 476 -25.76 21.73 -22.09
C SER A 476 -25.35 22.98 -22.88
N VAL A 477 -24.44 22.88 -23.85
CA VAL A 477 -24.55 23.43 -25.22
C VAL A 477 -23.62 22.66 -26.18
N PRO A 478 -24.08 22.20 -27.36
CA PRO A 478 -23.26 21.48 -28.32
C PRO A 478 -22.62 22.42 -29.35
N ASN A 479 -21.36 22.17 -29.75
CA ASN A 479 -20.93 22.40 -31.14
C ASN A 479 -19.58 21.76 -31.49
N GLY A 480 -19.59 20.99 -32.58
CA GLY A 480 -18.64 21.15 -33.69
C GLY A 480 -17.27 20.48 -33.61
N SER A 481 -17.21 19.22 -34.07
CA SER A 481 -16.15 18.63 -34.89
C SER A 481 -14.67 18.99 -34.61
N SER A 482 -13.91 18.05 -34.03
CA SER A 482 -12.57 17.76 -34.55
C SER A 482 -12.14 16.34 -34.19
N ARG A 483 -12.08 15.49 -35.22
CA ARG A 483 -11.45 14.18 -35.22
C ARG A 483 -9.94 14.41 -35.05
N ARG A 484 -9.37 14.17 -33.87
CA ARG A 484 -7.92 14.07 -33.67
C ARG A 484 -7.54 12.61 -33.45
N GLN A 485 -6.70 12.13 -34.37
CA GLN A 485 -6.02 10.84 -34.29
C GLN A 485 -5.14 10.83 -33.04
N PHE A 486 -5.27 9.78 -32.22
CA PHE A 486 -4.33 9.49 -31.15
C PHE A 486 -3.12 8.80 -31.74
N THR A 487 -1.97 9.47 -31.70
CA THR A 487 -0.65 8.87 -31.89
C THR A 487 0.23 9.29 -30.73
N ASN A 488 0.72 8.29 -30.00
CA ASN A 488 1.89 8.21 -29.14
C ASN A 488 2.18 9.37 -28.17
N ALA A 489 2.05 9.06 -26.89
CA ALA A 489 2.45 9.91 -25.77
C ALA A 489 3.97 10.10 -25.75
N THR A 490 4.44 11.21 -26.29
CA THR A 490 5.68 11.85 -25.84
C THR A 490 5.60 13.35 -26.17
N ARG A 491 5.78 14.19 -25.15
CA ARG A 491 5.96 15.66 -25.20
C ARG A 491 4.75 16.49 -25.62
N THR A 492 4.08 17.13 -24.65
CA THR A 492 4.11 18.61 -24.47
C THR A 492 3.41 18.97 -23.15
N LEU A 493 4.15 19.36 -22.12
CA LEU A 493 3.61 20.13 -21.00
C LEU A 493 4.24 21.53 -21.06
N LEU A 494 3.46 22.47 -21.58
CA LEU A 494 3.73 23.90 -21.52
C LEU A 494 2.39 24.61 -21.24
N ARG A 495 2.38 25.38 -20.13
CA ARG A 495 1.35 26.31 -19.62
C ARG A 495 0.12 25.67 -18.95
N SER A 496 -0.39 26.17 -17.82
CA SER A 496 -0.25 27.50 -17.19
C SER A 496 -0.55 27.38 -15.68
N CYS A 497 0.27 28.04 -14.85
CA CYS A 497 0.10 28.20 -13.42
C CYS A 497 -1.21 28.91 -13.05
N LYS A 498 -1.88 28.36 -12.03
CA LYS A 498 -2.72 28.98 -10.98
C LYS A 498 -3.82 28.00 -10.56
N SER A 499 -3.66 27.38 -9.39
CA SER A 499 -4.72 27.00 -8.44
C SER A 499 -4.41 25.70 -7.69
N LYS A 500 -4.76 25.72 -6.40
CA LYS A 500 -4.66 24.71 -5.35
C LYS A 500 -4.90 23.26 -5.81
N SER A 501 -3.93 22.40 -5.47
CA SER A 501 -4.00 20.94 -5.27
C SER A 501 -4.81 20.10 -6.28
N LYS A 502 -4.48 20.20 -7.57
CA LYS A 502 -4.78 19.13 -8.54
C LYS A 502 -3.51 18.73 -9.28
N ARG A 503 -2.52 18.19 -8.55
CA ARG A 503 -1.41 17.46 -9.16
C ARG A 503 -1.85 16.01 -9.41
N GLN A 504 -1.43 15.44 -10.54
CA GLN A 504 -1.84 14.12 -10.99
C GLN A 504 -1.20 13.04 -10.11
N ARG A 505 -1.94 12.56 -9.10
CA ARG A 505 -1.66 11.27 -8.47
C ARG A 505 -2.14 10.19 -9.45
N SER A 506 -1.29 9.81 -10.40
CA SER A 506 -1.67 8.91 -11.49
C SER A 506 -1.92 7.47 -11.01
N PHE A 507 -1.34 7.08 -9.87
CA PHE A 507 -1.46 5.76 -9.28
C PHE A 507 -2.72 5.58 -8.41
N VAL A 508 -3.12 6.58 -7.61
CA VAL A 508 -4.25 6.50 -6.67
C VAL A 508 -5.49 7.22 -7.17
N ARG A 509 -6.65 6.62 -6.95
CA ARG A 509 -7.95 7.27 -7.21
C ARG A 509 -8.06 8.60 -6.47
N GLN A 510 -8.24 9.69 -7.21
CA GLN A 510 -8.65 10.96 -6.62
C GLN A 510 -10.14 10.87 -6.24
N ARG A 511 -10.45 10.54 -4.98
CA ARG A 511 -11.85 10.52 -4.50
C ARG A 511 -12.41 11.94 -4.37
N ARG A 512 -13.64 12.13 -4.88
CA ARG A 512 -14.60 13.13 -4.40
C ARG A 512 -15.48 12.47 -3.32
N ASP A 513 -15.92 13.27 -2.36
CA ASP A 513 -16.79 12.86 -1.25
C ASP A 513 -17.99 12.02 -1.72
N TYR A 514 -17.97 10.73 -1.38
CA TYR A 514 -19.14 9.85 -1.45
C TYR A 514 -19.24 9.05 -0.15
N LEU A 515 -20.43 9.06 0.43
CA LEU A 515 -20.83 8.25 1.58
C LEU A 515 -20.63 6.76 1.26
N VAL A 516 -19.78 6.08 2.03
CA VAL A 516 -19.45 4.66 1.86
C VAL A 516 -20.51 3.76 2.53
N PRO A 517 -20.91 2.61 1.94
CA PRO A 517 -21.88 1.69 2.54
C PRO A 517 -21.31 0.88 3.71
N ASN A 518 -22.24 0.43 4.57
CA ASN A 518 -22.05 -0.30 5.83
C ASN A 518 -21.22 -1.61 5.69
N PRO A 519 -20.28 -1.94 6.60
CA PRO A 519 -19.40 -3.12 6.49
C PRO A 519 -20.07 -4.50 6.67
N GLN A 520 -21.40 -4.58 6.82
CA GLN A 520 -22.10 -5.83 7.13
C GLN A 520 -22.24 -6.82 5.96
N ASN A 521 -21.75 -6.50 4.76
CA ASN A 521 -21.93 -7.35 3.58
C ASN A 521 -20.80 -8.37 3.32
N PHE A 522 -19.81 -8.49 4.20
CA PHE A 522 -18.84 -9.58 4.14
C PHE A 522 -19.25 -10.71 5.08
N SER A 523 -20.28 -11.47 4.70
CA SER A 523 -20.57 -12.78 5.28
C SER A 523 -20.20 -13.86 4.27
N ILE A 524 -19.01 -14.45 4.44
CA ILE A 524 -18.70 -15.74 3.82
C ILE A 524 -19.21 -16.81 4.78
N SER A 525 -20.33 -17.41 4.40
CA SER A 525 -20.86 -18.63 4.99
C SER A 525 -19.86 -19.77 4.82
N ASN A 526 -19.20 -20.16 5.91
CA ASN A 526 -18.78 -21.55 6.13
C ASN A 526 -19.14 -21.94 7.56
N SER A 527 -20.00 -22.93 7.65
CA SER A 527 -20.66 -23.42 8.84
C SER A 527 -19.70 -24.15 9.77
N ILE A 528 -19.34 -23.52 10.89
CA ILE A 528 -19.33 -24.16 12.21
C ILE A 528 -20.01 -23.16 13.15
N SER A 529 -21.23 -23.51 13.54
CA SER A 529 -22.08 -22.71 14.41
C SER A 529 -21.53 -22.69 15.84
N HIS A 530 -20.84 -21.63 16.22
CA HIS A 530 -20.84 -21.15 17.60
C HIS A 530 -20.90 -19.62 17.59
N GLN A 531 -22.09 -19.12 17.89
CA GLN A 531 -22.40 -17.73 18.17
C GLN A 531 -21.77 -17.41 19.53
N GLY A 532 -20.52 -16.96 19.52
CA GLY A 532 -19.76 -16.62 20.73
C GLY A 532 -20.13 -15.21 21.22
N ASP A 533 -20.60 -15.14 22.46
CA ASP A 533 -20.92 -13.91 23.19
C ASP A 533 -19.65 -13.10 23.55
N LEU A 534 -18.93 -12.54 22.57
CA LEU A 534 -17.73 -11.72 22.84
C LEU A 534 -17.88 -10.23 22.48
N ILE A 535 -17.41 -9.40 23.42
CA ILE A 535 -17.18 -7.95 23.34
C ILE A 535 -16.17 -7.57 22.23
N SER A 536 -15.45 -8.55 21.65
CA SER A 536 -14.55 -8.36 20.51
C SER A 536 -15.23 -7.70 19.30
N PHE A 537 -16.53 -7.96 19.08
CA PHE A 537 -17.31 -7.33 18.01
C PHE A 537 -17.61 -5.84 18.28
N GLN A 538 -17.65 -5.41 19.55
CA GLN A 538 -17.88 -4.01 19.93
C GLN A 538 -16.61 -3.16 19.79
N LEU A 539 -15.43 -3.74 19.99
CA LEU A 539 -14.13 -3.07 19.80
C LEU A 539 -13.92 -2.60 18.35
N THR A 540 -14.34 -3.41 17.36
CA THR A 540 -14.30 -3.03 15.93
C THR A 540 -15.21 -1.84 15.62
N GLU A 541 -16.28 -1.65 16.39
CA GLU A 541 -17.24 -0.55 16.18
C GLU A 541 -16.74 0.79 16.74
N ILE A 542 -15.96 0.78 17.82
CA ILE A 542 -15.36 1.99 18.41
C ILE A 542 -14.23 2.55 17.54
N LEU A 543 -13.47 1.66 16.89
CA LEU A 543 -12.41 1.98 15.92
C LEU A 543 -12.95 2.35 14.53
N ARG A 544 -14.27 2.50 14.34
CA ARG A 544 -14.80 3.26 13.20
C ARG A 544 -14.38 4.72 13.36
N ILE A 545 -13.17 5.00 12.87
CA ILE A 545 -12.71 6.33 12.49
C ILE A 545 -13.68 6.78 11.40
N ASN A 546 -14.60 7.67 11.75
CA ASN A 546 -15.40 8.44 10.80
C ASN A 546 -14.66 9.73 10.48
#